data_AF-A0A2N2XVY0-F1
#
_entry.id   AF-A0A2N2XVY0-F1
#
_cell.length_a   1.000
_cell.length_b   1.000
_cell.length_c   1.000
_cell.angle_alpha   90.00
_cell.angle_beta   90.00
_cell.angle_gamma   90.00
#
_symmetry.space_group_name_H-M   'P 1'
#
loop_
_entity.id
_entity.type
_entity.pdbx_description
1 polymer ?
#
loop_
_entity_poly.entity_id
_entity_poly.type
_entity_poly.pdbx_seq_one_letter_code
_entity_poly.pdbx_strand_id
1 'polypeptide(L)'
;MRVIIPFLFFACFLTTLVAPAQTNDSLPVPTRCACFSENTVVRFRLHEDTVDRKMILDSSLFYENWNSLPQVAFWRTLMNLPEDSALMCEKDKRQILDRIPTSFYKQLGDSAKEKYRDSLRFAYGLSDSSRILFTTGKKFFYCYENSLPQIDTSISVFLANGVDPWYAQSILIIESPNKIQKSYAGAYGPFQLMKGVARKYGLTVTKSNDERKDLKRSAYAASMLIKKSCIPQARKMLDTLGISYNECDIWFRLLVMHNYHAGAGNVRAALDVICPNQGGMEVIKKLWLTSAGQFQNASQNYSQVLLAAQIEFLDRMVKNSNLIDVHECIGEKVSSQITP
;
A
#
# COMPACT_ATOMS: atom_id res chain seq x y z
N MET A 1 -15.77 21.48 5.46
CA MET A 1 -14.54 21.30 4.66
C MET A 1 -14.06 19.86 4.73
N ARG A 2 -14.36 19.07 3.69
CA ARG A 2 -13.72 17.78 3.44
C ARG A 2 -12.38 18.11 2.77
N VAL A 3 -11.26 17.63 3.30
CA VAL A 3 -9.94 17.86 2.67
C VAL A 3 -9.92 17.04 1.38
N ILE A 4 -10.17 17.74 0.28
CA ILE A 4 -10.16 17.26 -1.09
C ILE A 4 -8.71 17.32 -1.57
N ILE A 5 -8.20 16.22 -2.12
CA ILE A 5 -6.89 16.15 -2.76
C ILE A 5 -7.13 16.29 -4.27
N PRO A 6 -6.79 17.41 -4.92
CA PRO A 6 -6.80 17.52 -6.37
C PRO A 6 -5.41 17.23 -6.93
N PHE A 7 -5.31 16.44 -8.00
CA PHE A 7 -4.11 16.38 -8.83
C PHE A 7 -4.49 16.44 -10.31
N LEU A 8 -3.91 17.44 -10.98
CA LEU A 8 -4.06 17.72 -12.41
C LEU A 8 -3.04 16.93 -13.24
N PHE A 9 -3.45 16.53 -14.44
CA PHE A 9 -2.69 15.77 -15.44
C PHE A 9 -1.84 16.69 -16.34
N PHE A 10 -0.71 16.17 -16.83
CA PHE A 10 -0.25 16.49 -18.19
C PHE A 10 0.44 15.30 -18.86
N ALA A 11 0.22 15.20 -20.17
CA ALA A 11 0.63 14.12 -21.06
C ALA A 11 2.10 14.29 -21.52
N CYS A 12 2.80 13.17 -21.73
CA CYS A 12 4.13 13.16 -22.33
C CYS A 12 4.10 12.39 -23.66
N PHE A 13 4.54 13.06 -24.72
CA PHE A 13 4.70 12.52 -26.08
C PHE A 13 5.86 11.53 -26.12
N LEU A 14 5.70 10.42 -26.85
CA LEU A 14 6.78 9.48 -27.18
C LEU A 14 7.04 9.53 -28.69
N THR A 15 8.28 9.81 -29.07
CA THR A 15 8.79 9.60 -30.42
C THR A 15 9.25 8.15 -30.58
N THR A 16 8.90 7.56 -31.72
CA THR A 16 9.25 6.19 -32.11
C THR A 16 10.61 6.14 -32.78
N LEU A 17 11.49 5.24 -32.33
CA LEU A 17 12.59 4.72 -33.14
C LEU A 17 12.50 3.19 -33.18
N VAL A 18 12.45 2.66 -34.39
CA VAL A 18 12.42 1.23 -34.73
C VAL A 18 13.85 0.73 -34.83
N ALA A 19 14.12 -0.46 -34.27
CA ALA A 19 15.29 -1.26 -34.61
C ALA A 19 14.92 -2.77 -34.58
N PRO A 20 15.62 -3.61 -35.37
CA PRO A 20 15.04 -4.82 -35.95
C PRO A 20 15.27 -6.10 -35.13
N ALA A 21 14.50 -7.12 -35.48
CA ALA A 21 14.45 -8.43 -34.89
C ALA A 21 15.73 -9.26 -35.10
N GLN A 22 16.14 -9.97 -34.04
CA GLN A 22 16.89 -11.21 -34.17
C GLN A 22 16.25 -12.28 -33.30
N THR A 23 15.97 -13.40 -33.94
CA THR A 23 15.46 -14.66 -33.43
C THR A 23 16.58 -15.45 -32.76
N ASN A 24 16.32 -15.99 -31.56
CA ASN A 24 16.58 -17.39 -31.31
C ASN A 24 15.79 -17.85 -30.08
N ASP A 25 15.06 -18.94 -30.32
CA ASP A 25 14.10 -19.59 -29.47
C ASP A 25 14.75 -20.25 -28.26
N SER A 26 14.44 -19.72 -27.09
CA SER A 26 13.98 -20.50 -25.93
C SER A 26 13.44 -19.49 -24.92
N LEU A 27 12.12 -19.43 -24.77
CA LEU A 27 11.51 -18.64 -23.73
C LEU A 27 12.04 -19.15 -22.38
N PRO A 28 12.75 -18.33 -21.57
CA PRO A 28 13.10 -18.75 -20.24
C PRO A 28 11.81 -19.02 -19.48
N VAL A 29 11.66 -20.26 -18.99
CA VAL A 29 10.63 -20.62 -18.02
C VAL A 29 10.71 -19.58 -16.90
N PRO A 30 9.61 -18.88 -16.53
CA PRO A 30 9.68 -17.82 -15.54
C PRO A 30 10.23 -18.41 -14.24
N THR A 31 11.43 -17.99 -13.85
CA THR A 31 12.01 -18.30 -12.55
C THR A 31 11.00 -17.87 -11.50
N ARG A 32 10.55 -18.81 -10.66
CA ARG A 32 9.69 -18.50 -9.51
C ARG A 32 10.27 -17.30 -8.78
N CYS A 33 9.45 -16.30 -8.46
CA CYS A 33 9.88 -15.15 -7.67
C CYS A 33 10.40 -15.67 -6.32
N ALA A 34 11.70 -15.55 -6.06
CA ALA A 34 12.38 -16.14 -4.90
C ALA A 34 11.86 -15.63 -3.54
N CYS A 35 10.99 -14.62 -3.54
CA CYS A 35 10.49 -13.96 -2.34
C CYS A 35 9.18 -14.48 -1.77
N PHE A 36 8.58 -15.43 -2.47
CA PHE A 36 7.39 -16.09 -1.98
C PHE A 36 7.76 -17.50 -1.50
N SER A 37 7.91 -17.66 -0.18
CA SER A 37 7.67 -18.97 0.41
C SER A 37 6.15 -19.14 0.53
N GLU A 38 5.61 -20.27 0.07
CA GLU A 38 4.22 -20.66 0.33
C GLU A 38 3.83 -20.53 1.82
N ASN A 39 4.83 -20.54 2.71
CA ASN A 39 4.74 -20.37 4.15
C ASN A 39 4.18 -19.02 4.65
N THR A 40 4.00 -17.98 3.81
CA THR A 40 3.34 -16.74 4.25
C THR A 40 1.84 -16.72 3.97
N VAL A 41 1.32 -17.61 3.13
CA VAL A 41 -0.13 -17.76 2.93
C VAL A 41 -0.65 -18.71 4.00
N VAL A 42 -1.51 -18.20 4.87
CA VAL A 42 -2.15 -19.00 5.92
C VAL A 42 -3.63 -19.16 5.62
N ARG A 43 -4.16 -20.34 5.95
CA ARG A 43 -5.58 -20.61 5.92
C ARG A 43 -6.15 -20.39 7.32
N PHE A 44 -7.22 -19.62 7.41
CA PHE A 44 -7.86 -19.31 8.69
C PHE A 44 -9.37 -19.29 8.55
N ARG A 45 -10.05 -19.41 9.70
CA ARG A 45 -11.51 -19.28 9.81
C ARG A 45 -11.83 -18.37 10.99
N LEU A 46 -12.66 -17.37 10.74
CA LEU A 46 -13.20 -16.52 11.80
C LEU A 46 -14.14 -17.36 12.70
N HIS A 47 -14.18 -17.07 14.00
CA HIS A 47 -14.94 -17.89 14.96
C HIS A 47 -16.43 -18.07 14.61
N GLU A 48 -17.04 -17.10 13.94
CA GLU A 48 -18.47 -17.09 13.57
C GLU A 48 -18.71 -17.41 12.09
N ASP A 49 -17.67 -17.79 11.34
CA ASP A 49 -17.76 -18.09 9.91
C ASP A 49 -17.66 -19.60 9.65
N THR A 50 -18.22 -20.06 8.54
CA THR A 50 -18.12 -21.45 8.06
C THR A 50 -17.14 -21.60 6.89
N VAL A 51 -16.62 -20.47 6.38
CA VAL A 51 -15.75 -20.43 5.20
C VAL A 51 -14.29 -20.24 5.60
N ASP A 52 -13.44 -21.15 5.15
CA ASP A 52 -11.99 -20.97 5.23
C ASP A 52 -11.54 -19.91 4.21
N ARG A 53 -10.64 -19.03 4.65
CA ARG A 53 -10.07 -17.95 3.83
C ARG A 53 -8.56 -18.00 3.86
N LYS A 54 -7.94 -17.44 2.82
CA LYS A 54 -6.50 -17.19 2.78
C LYS A 54 -6.19 -15.75 3.18
N MET A 55 -5.10 -15.58 3.94
CA MET A 55 -4.46 -14.29 4.16
C MET A 55 -2.94 -14.43 4.10
N ILE A 56 -2.24 -13.31 4.01
CA ILE A 56 -0.80 -13.23 4.14
C ILE A 56 -0.46 -12.89 5.59
N LEU A 57 0.26 -13.80 6.25
CA LEU A 57 0.87 -13.59 7.56
C LEU A 57 2.37 -13.36 7.36
N ASP A 58 2.81 -12.12 7.55
CA ASP A 58 4.22 -11.74 7.42
C ASP A 58 4.75 -11.25 8.77
N SER A 59 5.45 -12.15 9.47
CA SER A 59 6.01 -11.88 10.80
C SER A 59 7.12 -10.83 10.78
N SER A 60 7.73 -10.53 9.62
CA SER A 60 8.72 -9.44 9.48
C SER A 60 8.17 -8.07 9.85
N LEU A 61 6.84 -7.88 9.78
CA LEU A 61 6.17 -6.65 10.23
C LEU A 61 6.36 -6.36 11.72
N PHE A 62 6.62 -7.39 12.54
CA PHE A 62 6.75 -7.28 13.99
C PHE A 62 8.20 -7.38 14.49
N TYR A 63 9.04 -8.18 13.83
CA TYR A 63 10.42 -8.43 14.30
C TYR A 63 11.30 -7.17 14.36
N GLU A 64 11.08 -6.24 13.45
CA GLU A 64 11.87 -5.01 13.36
C GLU A 64 11.21 -3.82 14.07
N ASN A 65 10.18 -4.10 14.90
CA ASN A 65 9.45 -3.12 15.71
C ASN A 65 8.84 -1.96 14.89
N TRP A 66 8.47 -2.21 13.63
CA TRP A 66 7.85 -1.20 12.77
C TRP A 66 6.52 -0.69 13.32
N ASN A 67 5.83 -1.53 14.10
CA ASN A 67 4.63 -1.19 14.85
C ASN A 67 4.85 -0.08 15.89
N SER A 68 6.09 0.13 16.38
CA SER A 68 6.39 1.18 17.35
C SER A 68 6.80 2.52 16.71
N LEU A 69 6.88 2.60 15.38
CA LEU A 69 7.18 3.87 14.71
C LEU A 69 6.05 4.89 14.97
N PRO A 70 6.37 6.15 15.33
CA PRO A 70 5.35 7.18 15.58
C PRO A 70 4.35 7.36 14.44
N GLN A 71 4.82 7.31 13.19
CA GLN A 71 3.99 7.41 12.00
C GLN A 71 2.99 6.25 11.92
N VAL A 72 3.43 5.03 12.21
CA VAL A 72 2.58 3.83 12.18
C VAL A 72 1.57 3.90 13.32
N ALA A 73 2.00 4.19 14.54
CA ALA A 73 1.13 4.34 15.71
C ALA A 73 0.06 5.43 15.51
N PHE A 74 0.42 6.55 14.89
CA PHE A 74 -0.51 7.61 14.52
C PHE A 74 -1.63 7.10 13.60
N TRP A 75 -1.27 6.38 12.52
CA TRP A 75 -2.26 5.85 11.59
C TRP A 75 -3.13 4.76 12.21
N ARG A 76 -2.56 3.87 13.03
CA ARG A 76 -3.32 2.87 13.81
C ARG A 76 -4.34 3.55 14.73
N THR A 77 -3.96 4.63 15.39
CA THR A 77 -4.87 5.43 16.22
C THR A 77 -6.01 6.00 15.38
N LEU A 78 -5.71 6.62 14.24
CA LEU A 78 -6.74 7.15 13.33
C LEU A 78 -7.68 6.08 12.78
N MET A 79 -7.16 4.90 12.42
CA MET A 79 -7.95 3.77 11.93
C MET A 79 -8.98 3.27 12.96
N ASN A 80 -8.73 3.49 14.25
CA ASN A 80 -9.64 3.12 15.33
C ASN A 80 -10.46 4.30 15.88
N LEU A 81 -10.19 5.51 15.40
CA LEU A 81 -10.86 6.73 15.83
C LEU A 81 -12.16 6.98 15.03
N PRO A 82 -13.31 7.27 15.66
CA PRO A 82 -14.57 7.61 14.97
C PRO A 82 -14.50 8.96 14.24
N GLU A 83 -15.38 9.17 13.26
CA GLU A 83 -15.38 10.37 12.39
C GLU A 83 -15.67 11.69 13.14
N ASP A 84 -16.39 11.60 14.26
CA ASP A 84 -16.71 12.74 15.14
C ASP A 84 -15.53 13.20 16.00
N SER A 85 -14.42 12.47 15.97
CA SER A 85 -13.19 12.76 16.69
C SER A 85 -12.03 13.02 15.71
N ALA A 86 -11.08 13.84 16.13
CA ALA A 86 -9.91 14.19 15.34
C ALA A 86 -8.66 14.29 16.21
N LEU A 87 -7.50 14.18 15.57
CA LEU A 87 -6.18 14.38 16.17
C LEU A 87 -5.56 15.66 15.65
N MET A 88 -4.96 16.42 16.56
CA MET A 88 -3.97 17.44 16.25
C MET A 88 -2.59 16.79 16.34
N CYS A 89 -1.78 16.89 15.28
CA CYS A 89 -0.47 16.27 15.25
C CYS A 89 0.59 17.16 14.60
N GLU A 90 1.83 17.04 15.05
CA GLU A 90 2.98 17.59 14.34
C GLU A 90 3.19 16.80 13.03
N LYS A 91 3.42 17.50 11.93
CA LYS A 91 3.43 16.93 10.58
C LYS A 91 4.49 15.84 10.40
N ASP A 92 5.73 16.09 10.79
CA ASP A 92 6.88 15.31 10.34
C ASP A 92 7.15 14.11 11.27
N LYS A 93 7.08 14.31 12.59
CA LYS A 93 7.24 13.29 13.63
C LYS A 93 5.94 12.55 13.94
N ARG A 94 4.78 13.05 13.47
CA ARG A 94 3.45 12.50 13.79
C ARG A 94 3.17 12.38 15.29
N GLN A 95 3.79 13.25 16.09
CA GLN A 95 3.47 13.38 17.51
C GLN A 95 2.03 13.87 17.65
N ILE A 96 1.21 13.12 18.37
CA ILE A 96 -0.17 13.50 18.70
C ILE A 96 -0.09 14.53 19.84
N LEU A 97 -0.66 15.71 19.61
CA LEU A 97 -0.65 16.85 20.53
C LEU A 97 -1.99 17.02 21.25
N ASP A 98 -3.08 16.65 20.59
CA ASP A 98 -4.42 16.72 21.17
C ASP A 98 -5.40 15.79 20.45
N ARG A 99 -6.47 15.42 21.14
CA ARG A 99 -7.62 14.69 20.59
C ARG A 99 -8.89 15.49 20.87
N ILE A 100 -9.53 15.96 19.81
CA ILE A 100 -10.64 16.91 19.90
C ILE A 100 -11.87 16.43 19.12
N PRO A 101 -13.07 16.93 19.45
CA PRO A 101 -14.24 16.76 18.59
C PRO A 101 -14.02 17.41 17.23
N THR A 102 -14.40 16.71 16.17
CA THR A 102 -14.37 17.22 14.80
C THR A 102 -15.25 18.47 14.64
N SER A 103 -16.36 18.54 15.37
CA SER A 103 -17.27 19.70 15.39
C SER A 103 -16.61 20.96 15.93
N PHE A 104 -15.90 20.84 17.06
CA PHE A 104 -15.18 21.94 17.70
C PHE A 104 -14.24 22.63 16.71
N TYR A 105 -13.31 21.88 16.09
CA TYR A 105 -12.32 22.46 15.19
C TYR A 105 -12.92 23.05 13.91
N LYS A 106 -14.00 22.44 13.39
CA LYS A 106 -14.68 22.91 12.17
C LYS A 106 -15.45 24.20 12.38
N GLN A 107 -15.92 24.48 13.61
CA GLN A 107 -16.63 25.71 13.96
C GLN A 107 -15.67 26.90 14.15
N LEU A 108 -14.39 26.66 14.41
CA LEU A 108 -13.39 27.72 14.54
C LEU A 108 -13.15 28.45 13.21
N GLY A 109 -13.13 29.79 13.26
CA GLY A 109 -12.60 30.63 12.18
C GLY A 109 -11.08 30.48 12.05
N ASP A 110 -10.52 30.91 10.92
CA ASP A 110 -9.10 30.64 10.61
C ASP A 110 -8.12 31.27 11.61
N SER A 111 -8.40 32.49 12.09
CA SER A 111 -7.61 33.12 13.16
C SER A 111 -7.64 32.31 14.47
N ALA A 112 -8.80 31.75 14.84
CA ALA A 112 -8.91 30.93 16.04
C ALA A 112 -8.21 29.58 15.89
N LYS A 113 -8.24 28.98 14.68
CA LYS A 113 -7.47 27.76 14.38
C LYS A 113 -5.98 28.01 14.51
N GLU A 114 -5.48 29.16 14.05
CA GLU A 114 -4.05 29.46 14.17
C GLU A 114 -3.63 29.68 15.63
N LYS A 115 -4.38 30.49 16.39
CA LYS A 115 -4.12 30.66 17.84
C LYS A 115 -4.10 29.33 18.59
N TYR A 116 -4.99 28.42 18.23
CA TYR A 116 -5.03 27.08 18.83
C TYR A 116 -3.83 26.21 18.41
N ARG A 117 -3.34 26.32 17.16
CA ARG A 117 -2.06 25.70 16.77
C ARG A 117 -0.89 26.32 17.53
N ASP A 118 -0.84 27.63 17.68
CA ASP A 118 0.21 28.33 18.45
C ASP A 118 0.23 27.89 19.90
N SER A 119 -0.93 27.74 20.55
CA SER A 119 -1.00 27.23 21.92
C SER A 119 -0.46 25.79 22.03
N LEU A 120 -0.70 24.96 21.01
CA LEU A 120 -0.13 23.61 20.97
C LEU A 120 1.39 23.64 20.73
N ARG A 121 1.89 24.52 19.85
CA ARG A 121 3.34 24.68 19.67
C ARG A 121 4.02 25.08 20.98
N PHE A 122 3.47 26.07 21.66
CA PHE A 122 3.97 26.54 22.95
C PHE A 122 3.95 25.44 24.02
N ALA A 123 2.81 24.76 24.19
CA ALA A 123 2.65 23.72 25.21
C ALA A 123 3.60 22.52 25.03
N TYR A 124 3.97 22.20 23.78
CA TYR A 124 4.83 21.06 23.45
C TYR A 124 6.27 21.47 23.09
N GLY A 125 6.65 22.74 23.23
CA GLY A 125 7.99 23.23 22.90
C GLY A 125 8.38 23.04 21.43
N LEU A 126 7.42 23.15 20.51
CA LEU A 126 7.65 23.02 19.07
C LEU A 126 8.08 24.35 18.47
N SER A 127 8.85 24.30 17.37
CA SER A 127 9.23 25.52 16.64
C SER A 127 8.02 26.20 15.99
N ASP A 128 8.12 27.51 15.77
CA ASP A 128 7.08 28.26 15.04
C ASP A 128 6.89 27.75 13.60
N SER A 129 7.95 27.21 13.00
CA SER A 129 7.92 26.56 11.68
C SER A 129 7.24 25.19 11.69
N SER A 130 7.02 24.57 12.86
CA SER A 130 6.38 23.26 12.98
C SER A 130 4.94 23.33 12.50
N ARG A 131 4.58 22.42 11.60
CA ARG A 131 3.24 22.37 11.02
C ARG A 131 2.36 21.45 11.83
N ILE A 132 1.28 21.99 12.39
CA ILE A 132 0.28 21.20 13.10
C ILE A 132 -0.88 20.89 12.16
N LEU A 133 -1.15 19.59 11.99
CA LEU A 133 -2.20 19.06 11.13
C LEU A 133 -3.40 18.59 11.95
N PHE A 134 -4.58 18.92 11.44
CA PHE A 134 -5.86 18.39 11.90
C PHE A 134 -6.26 17.20 11.04
N THR A 135 -6.46 16.02 11.66
CA THR A 135 -6.86 14.79 10.93
C THR A 135 -8.02 14.09 11.63
N THR A 136 -9.13 13.89 10.91
CA THR A 136 -10.32 13.21 11.44
C THR A 136 -10.15 11.70 11.49
N GLY A 137 -10.84 11.05 12.43
CA GLY A 137 -10.86 9.59 12.56
C GLY A 137 -11.35 8.88 11.30
N LYS A 138 -10.87 7.64 11.13
CA LYS A 138 -11.04 6.81 9.93
C LYS A 138 -11.69 5.46 10.21
N LYS A 139 -12.24 5.21 11.41
CA LYS A 139 -12.86 3.92 11.77
C LYS A 139 -13.92 3.45 10.78
N PHE A 140 -14.74 4.36 10.26
CA PHE A 140 -15.77 4.04 9.27
C PHE A 140 -15.22 3.51 7.92
N PHE A 141 -13.95 3.79 7.63
CA PHE A 141 -13.29 3.41 6.38
C PHE A 141 -12.67 2.00 6.46
N TYR A 142 -12.16 1.59 7.63
CA TYR A 142 -11.43 0.33 7.81
C TYR A 142 -12.32 -0.76 8.43
N CYS A 143 -12.99 -1.54 7.56
CA CYS A 143 -13.81 -2.70 7.92
C CYS A 143 -13.24 -3.97 7.24
N TYR A 144 -12.15 -4.48 7.78
CA TYR A 144 -11.33 -5.51 7.13
C TYR A 144 -12.09 -6.80 6.82
N GLU A 145 -13.12 -7.13 7.60
CA GLU A 145 -14.00 -8.28 7.42
C GLU A 145 -14.64 -8.26 6.01
N ASN A 146 -15.03 -7.08 5.52
CA ASN A 146 -15.60 -6.90 4.17
C ASN A 146 -14.56 -7.10 3.05
N SER A 147 -13.28 -7.03 3.39
CA SER A 147 -12.17 -7.18 2.43
C SER A 147 -11.69 -8.62 2.33
N LEU A 148 -12.00 -9.50 3.29
CA LEU A 148 -11.52 -10.87 3.33
C LEU A 148 -11.84 -11.71 2.09
N PRO A 149 -13.10 -11.72 1.57
CA PRO A 149 -13.39 -12.50 0.37
C PRO A 149 -12.60 -12.00 -0.85
N GLN A 150 -12.32 -10.69 -0.89
CA GLN A 150 -11.56 -10.07 -1.96
C GLN A 150 -10.07 -10.41 -1.87
N ILE A 151 -9.50 -10.39 -0.66
CA ILE A 151 -8.11 -10.76 -0.37
C ILE A 151 -7.89 -12.23 -0.76
N ASP A 152 -8.71 -13.14 -0.25
CA ASP A 152 -8.64 -14.58 -0.51
C ASP A 152 -8.62 -14.91 -2.02
N THR A 153 -9.55 -14.32 -2.78
CA THR A 153 -9.60 -14.48 -4.24
C THR A 153 -8.36 -13.88 -4.91
N SER A 154 -7.91 -12.70 -4.46
CA SER A 154 -6.82 -11.96 -5.11
C SER A 154 -5.44 -12.56 -4.85
N ILE A 155 -5.23 -13.19 -3.69
CA ILE A 155 -4.03 -13.99 -3.40
C ILE A 155 -3.85 -15.03 -4.50
N SER A 156 -4.90 -15.78 -4.81
CA SER A 156 -4.86 -16.82 -5.85
C SER A 156 -4.54 -16.26 -7.23
N VAL A 157 -5.06 -15.07 -7.58
CA VAL A 157 -4.76 -14.41 -8.85
C VAL A 157 -3.31 -13.93 -8.92
N PHE A 158 -2.77 -13.34 -7.84
CA PHE A 158 -1.38 -12.89 -7.83
C PHE A 158 -0.40 -14.07 -7.92
N LEU A 159 -0.67 -15.15 -7.20
CA LEU A 159 0.09 -16.40 -7.27
C LEU A 159 0.11 -16.99 -8.68
N ALA A 160 -1.05 -17.10 -9.33
CA ALA A 160 -1.15 -17.60 -10.70
C ALA A 160 -0.36 -16.74 -11.71
N ASN A 161 -0.15 -15.47 -11.40
CA ASN A 161 0.63 -14.55 -12.23
C ASN A 161 2.11 -14.48 -11.85
N GLY A 162 2.56 -15.27 -10.86
CA GLY A 162 3.94 -15.26 -10.36
C GLY A 162 4.31 -13.94 -9.70
N VAL A 163 3.38 -13.32 -8.98
CA VAL A 163 3.56 -12.07 -8.23
C VAL A 163 3.33 -12.36 -6.76
N ASP A 164 4.16 -11.78 -5.90
CA ASP A 164 4.02 -11.90 -4.44
C ASP A 164 2.62 -11.44 -4.00
N PRO A 165 1.79 -12.33 -3.41
CA PRO A 165 0.43 -12.00 -3.01
C PRO A 165 0.38 -11.02 -1.82
N TRP A 166 1.51 -10.75 -1.14
CA TRP A 166 1.62 -9.66 -0.15
C TRP A 166 1.13 -8.33 -0.74
N TYR A 167 1.46 -8.04 -2.01
CA TYR A 167 1.01 -6.82 -2.67
C TYR A 167 -0.52 -6.77 -2.82
N ALA A 168 -1.17 -7.91 -3.10
CA ALA A 168 -2.63 -7.96 -3.24
C ALA A 168 -3.32 -7.60 -1.92
N GLN A 169 -2.92 -8.24 -0.82
CA GLN A 169 -3.44 -7.94 0.51
C GLN A 169 -3.19 -6.47 0.88
N SER A 170 -1.94 -6.01 0.73
CA SER A 170 -1.52 -4.63 1.01
C SER A 170 -2.37 -3.59 0.28
N ILE A 171 -2.64 -3.79 -1.01
CA ILE A 171 -3.46 -2.85 -1.80
C ILE A 171 -4.90 -2.86 -1.30
N LEU A 172 -5.51 -4.04 -1.12
CA LEU A 172 -6.94 -4.15 -0.79
C LEU A 172 -7.27 -3.54 0.59
N ILE A 173 -6.38 -3.70 1.58
CA ILE A 173 -6.61 -3.17 2.94
C ILE A 173 -6.39 -1.66 3.07
N ILE A 174 -5.80 -0.99 2.07
CA ILE A 174 -5.62 0.48 2.10
C ILE A 174 -6.48 1.21 1.08
N GLU A 175 -6.66 0.65 -0.12
CA GLU A 175 -7.33 1.34 -1.22
C GLU A 175 -8.86 1.23 -1.15
N SER A 176 -9.39 0.10 -0.66
CA SER A 176 -10.84 -0.11 -0.55
C SER A 176 -11.23 -1.05 0.60
N PRO A 177 -10.77 -0.82 1.85
CA PRO A 177 -11.00 -1.73 2.98
C PRO A 177 -12.45 -1.85 3.48
N ASN A 178 -13.43 -1.25 2.80
CA ASN A 178 -14.84 -1.35 3.17
C ASN A 178 -15.75 -1.40 1.93
N LYS A 179 -15.65 -0.40 1.05
CA LYS A 179 -16.45 -0.34 -0.18
C LYS A 179 -15.71 0.31 -1.34
N ILE A 180 -15.99 -0.18 -2.55
CA ILE A 180 -15.44 0.35 -3.79
C ILE A 180 -15.97 1.77 -4.01
N GLN A 181 -15.06 2.73 -4.13
CA GLN A 181 -15.39 4.12 -4.45
C GLN A 181 -14.50 4.59 -5.60
N LYS A 182 -15.01 5.51 -6.41
CA LYS A 182 -14.18 6.17 -7.42
C LYS A 182 -13.45 7.33 -6.77
N SER A 183 -12.12 7.38 -6.95
CA SER A 183 -11.34 8.50 -6.46
C SER A 183 -11.62 9.77 -7.27
N TYR A 184 -11.26 10.92 -6.69
CA TYR A 184 -11.37 12.21 -7.38
C TYR A 184 -10.57 12.25 -8.69
N ALA A 185 -9.37 11.65 -8.70
CA ALA A 185 -8.52 11.53 -9.90
C ALA A 185 -9.03 10.46 -10.89
N GLY A 186 -10.05 9.68 -10.52
CA GLY A 186 -10.70 8.72 -11.39
C GLY A 186 -10.16 7.29 -11.29
N ALA A 187 -9.37 6.97 -10.27
CA ALA A 187 -9.07 5.60 -9.87
C ALA A 187 -10.36 4.87 -9.45
N TYR A 188 -10.45 3.57 -9.72
CA TYR A 188 -11.67 2.81 -9.45
C TYR A 188 -11.40 1.32 -9.26
N GLY A 189 -12.36 0.62 -8.66
CA GLY A 189 -12.28 -0.81 -8.38
C GLY A 189 -11.59 -1.14 -7.05
N PRO A 190 -11.53 -2.43 -6.68
CA PRO A 190 -10.86 -2.89 -5.45
C PRO A 190 -9.39 -2.45 -5.37
N PHE A 191 -8.70 -2.45 -6.52
CA PHE A 191 -7.28 -2.10 -6.63
C PHE A 191 -7.03 -0.63 -6.99
N GLN A 192 -8.07 0.21 -7.02
CA GLN A 192 -7.98 1.64 -7.38
C GLN A 192 -7.13 1.92 -8.64
N LEU A 193 -7.40 1.18 -9.72
CA LEU A 193 -6.64 1.35 -10.97
C LEU A 193 -7.09 2.60 -11.72
N MET A 194 -6.11 3.37 -12.19
CA MET A 194 -6.34 4.46 -13.15
C MET A 194 -6.81 3.89 -14.49
N LYS A 195 -7.67 4.63 -15.20
CA LYS A 195 -8.27 4.19 -16.48
C LYS A 195 -7.23 3.79 -17.53
N GLY A 196 -6.15 4.56 -17.67
CA GLY A 196 -5.07 4.26 -18.62
C GLY A 196 -4.31 2.98 -18.25
N VAL A 197 -4.03 2.77 -16.96
CA VAL A 197 -3.37 1.57 -16.44
C VAL A 197 -4.25 0.33 -16.64
N ALA A 198 -5.53 0.43 -16.30
CA ALA A 198 -6.48 -0.68 -16.49
C ALA A 198 -6.53 -1.12 -17.96
N ARG A 199 -6.66 -0.16 -18.89
CA ARG A 199 -6.65 -0.45 -20.34
C ARG A 199 -5.33 -1.06 -20.81
N LYS A 200 -4.19 -0.55 -20.33
CA LYS A 200 -2.86 -1.08 -20.65
C LYS A 200 -2.74 -2.57 -20.32
N TYR A 201 -3.42 -3.04 -19.27
CA TYR A 201 -3.40 -4.45 -18.85
C TYR A 201 -4.69 -5.21 -19.19
N GLY A 202 -5.40 -4.78 -20.23
CA GLY A 202 -6.46 -5.57 -20.88
C GLY A 202 -7.87 -5.37 -20.35
N LEU A 203 -8.12 -4.36 -19.51
CA LEU A 203 -9.47 -4.06 -19.04
C LEU A 203 -10.20 -3.12 -20.02
N THR A 204 -11.45 -3.46 -20.28
CA THR A 204 -12.42 -2.59 -20.93
C THR A 204 -12.90 -1.55 -19.93
N VAL A 205 -12.62 -0.28 -20.23
CA VAL A 205 -13.08 0.87 -19.44
C VAL A 205 -13.75 1.88 -20.37
N THR A 206 -15.06 1.74 -20.51
CA THR A 206 -15.97 2.62 -21.28
C THR A 206 -16.97 3.30 -20.34
N LYS A 207 -17.91 4.08 -20.88
CA LYS A 207 -19.00 4.67 -20.08
C LYS A 207 -20.00 3.62 -19.60
N SER A 208 -20.25 2.58 -20.39
CA SER A 208 -21.24 1.54 -20.14
C SER A 208 -20.66 0.29 -19.46
N ASN A 209 -19.36 0.03 -19.63
CA ASN A 209 -18.68 -1.11 -19.01
C ASN A 209 -17.34 -0.66 -18.40
N ASP A 210 -17.19 -0.82 -17.09
CA ASP A 210 -15.95 -0.51 -16.37
C ASP A 210 -15.50 -1.74 -15.59
N GLU A 211 -14.63 -2.54 -16.22
CA GLU A 211 -14.15 -3.81 -15.68
C GLU A 211 -13.21 -3.64 -14.49
N ARG A 212 -12.86 -2.41 -14.10
CA ARG A 212 -12.10 -2.19 -12.85
C ARG A 212 -12.90 -2.62 -11.63
N LYS A 213 -14.24 -2.65 -11.70
CA LYS A 213 -15.09 -3.17 -10.62
C LYS A 213 -15.08 -4.70 -10.49
N ASP A 214 -14.66 -5.41 -11.55
CA ASP A 214 -14.54 -6.86 -11.52
C ASP A 214 -13.29 -7.24 -10.74
N LEU A 215 -13.45 -7.99 -9.66
CA LEU A 215 -12.36 -8.33 -8.75
C LEU A 215 -11.25 -9.11 -9.45
N LYS A 216 -11.58 -10.17 -10.20
CA LYS A 216 -10.56 -11.05 -10.81
C LYS A 216 -9.82 -10.31 -11.93
N ARG A 217 -10.54 -9.54 -12.76
CA ARG A 217 -9.93 -8.75 -13.84
C ARG A 217 -9.06 -7.62 -13.27
N SER A 218 -9.53 -6.90 -12.25
CA SER A 218 -8.74 -5.86 -11.60
C SER A 218 -7.53 -6.41 -10.85
N ALA A 219 -7.66 -7.55 -10.16
CA ALA A 219 -6.53 -8.26 -9.54
C ALA A 219 -5.47 -8.66 -10.58
N TYR A 220 -5.90 -9.21 -11.73
CA TYR A 220 -5.00 -9.52 -12.84
C TYR A 220 -4.25 -8.27 -13.31
N ALA A 221 -4.96 -7.18 -13.60
CA ALA A 221 -4.33 -5.93 -14.05
C ALA A 221 -3.38 -5.32 -13.00
N ALA A 222 -3.75 -5.37 -11.72
CA ALA A 222 -2.88 -4.91 -10.62
C ALA A 222 -1.62 -5.77 -10.51
N SER A 223 -1.74 -7.09 -10.61
CA SER A 223 -0.59 -8.00 -10.62
C SER A 223 0.35 -7.72 -11.80
N MET A 224 -0.20 -7.41 -12.99
CA MET A 224 0.59 -7.04 -14.16
C MET A 224 1.27 -5.67 -14.01
N LEU A 225 0.61 -4.70 -13.38
CA LEU A 225 1.24 -3.42 -13.05
C LEU A 225 2.44 -3.62 -12.12
N ILE A 226 2.28 -4.41 -11.06
CA ILE A 226 3.37 -4.72 -10.13
C ILE A 226 4.52 -5.42 -10.87
N LYS A 227 4.21 -6.52 -11.58
CA LYS A 227 5.19 -7.38 -12.26
C LYS A 227 5.94 -6.68 -13.38
N LYS A 228 5.24 -5.94 -14.25
CA LYS A 228 5.80 -5.37 -15.47
C LYS A 228 6.28 -3.92 -15.29
N SER A 229 5.90 -3.27 -14.18
CA SER A 229 6.25 -1.86 -13.95
C SER A 229 6.83 -1.63 -12.57
N CYS A 230 6.08 -1.83 -11.48
CA CYS A 230 6.51 -1.33 -10.17
C CYS A 230 7.78 -2.00 -9.65
N ILE A 231 7.91 -3.33 -9.77
CA ILE A 231 9.11 -4.07 -9.38
C ILE A 231 10.29 -3.71 -10.30
N PRO A 232 10.21 -3.83 -11.64
CA PRO A 232 11.31 -3.45 -12.53
C PRO A 232 11.81 -2.01 -12.35
N GLN A 233 10.90 -1.07 -12.07
CA GLN A 233 11.29 0.32 -11.82
C GLN A 233 11.98 0.50 -10.46
N ALA A 234 11.55 -0.21 -9.41
CA ALA A 234 12.26 -0.22 -8.13
C ALA A 234 13.69 -0.74 -8.29
N ARG A 235 13.85 -1.89 -8.97
CA ARG A 235 15.16 -2.46 -9.32
C ARG A 235 16.04 -1.46 -10.04
N LYS A 236 15.56 -0.93 -11.18
CA LYS A 236 16.29 0.05 -12.00
C LYS A 236 16.74 1.27 -11.20
N MET A 237 15.90 1.80 -10.31
CA MET A 237 16.25 2.96 -9.49
C MET A 237 17.37 2.63 -8.49
N LEU A 238 17.27 1.49 -7.81
CA LEU A 238 18.28 1.05 -6.84
C LEU A 238 19.60 0.66 -7.53
N ASP A 239 19.54 -0.03 -8.66
CA ASP A 239 20.70 -0.38 -9.49
C ASP A 239 21.44 0.89 -9.96
N THR A 240 20.70 1.93 -10.37
CA THR A 240 21.29 3.23 -10.76
C THR A 240 22.01 3.91 -9.59
N LEU A 241 21.54 3.69 -8.36
CA LEU A 241 22.13 4.24 -7.14
C LEU A 241 23.24 3.34 -6.57
N GLY A 242 23.52 2.19 -7.17
CA GLY A 242 24.46 1.20 -6.64
C GLY A 242 24.01 0.57 -5.32
N ILE A 243 22.70 0.58 -5.03
CA ILE A 243 22.14 0.03 -3.79
C ILE A 243 21.79 -1.43 -4.02
N SER A 244 22.40 -2.32 -3.23
CA SER A 244 21.96 -3.72 -3.15
C SER A 244 20.62 -3.84 -2.43
N TYR A 245 19.79 -4.77 -2.88
CA TYR A 245 18.47 -5.03 -2.30
C TYR A 245 18.13 -6.51 -2.34
N ASN A 246 17.26 -6.91 -1.41
CA ASN A 246 16.53 -8.15 -1.48
C ASN A 246 15.04 -7.82 -1.68
N GLU A 247 14.42 -8.38 -2.70
CA GLU A 247 13.02 -8.10 -3.03
C GLU A 247 12.03 -8.58 -1.98
N CYS A 248 12.50 -9.43 -1.07
CA CYS A 248 11.71 -10.03 -0.01
C CYS A 248 11.70 -9.14 1.23
N ASP A 249 12.60 -8.17 1.32
CA ASP A 249 12.66 -7.23 2.41
C ASP A 249 11.42 -6.32 2.39
N ILE A 250 10.89 -6.03 3.58
CA ILE A 250 9.75 -5.14 3.73
C ILE A 250 10.00 -3.77 3.10
N TRP A 251 11.20 -3.19 3.26
CA TRP A 251 11.52 -1.88 2.71
C TRP A 251 11.48 -1.86 1.18
N PHE A 252 11.89 -2.94 0.51
CA PHE A 252 11.79 -3.05 -0.95
C PHE A 252 10.33 -3.14 -1.38
N ARG A 253 9.52 -3.97 -0.70
CA ARG A 253 8.07 -4.05 -0.95
C ARG A 253 7.39 -2.70 -0.77
N LEU A 254 7.76 -1.92 0.26
CA LEU A 254 7.24 -0.57 0.48
C LEU A 254 7.66 0.40 -0.64
N LEU A 255 8.88 0.31 -1.16
CA LEU A 255 9.32 1.10 -2.32
C LEU A 255 8.51 0.77 -3.59
N VAL A 256 8.23 -0.51 -3.83
CA VAL A 256 7.35 -0.97 -4.92
C VAL A 256 5.93 -0.42 -4.74
N MET A 257 5.43 -0.36 -3.51
CA MET A 257 4.12 0.22 -3.20
C MET A 257 4.09 1.74 -3.41
N HIS A 258 5.18 2.45 -3.15
CA HIS A 258 5.32 3.85 -3.57
C HIS A 258 5.25 4.00 -5.09
N ASN A 259 5.88 3.08 -5.86
CA ASN A 259 5.76 3.08 -7.32
C ASN A 259 4.32 2.82 -7.79
N TYR A 260 3.59 1.93 -7.10
CA TYR A 260 2.19 1.64 -7.40
C TYR A 260 1.30 2.88 -7.23
N HIS A 261 1.49 3.60 -6.12
CA HIS A 261 0.66 4.75 -5.76
C HIS A 261 1.06 6.04 -6.49
N ALA A 262 2.33 6.42 -6.42
CA ALA A 262 2.82 7.71 -6.92
C ALA A 262 3.30 7.64 -8.38
N GLY A 263 3.51 6.44 -8.92
CA GLY A 263 4.18 6.24 -10.20
C GLY A 263 5.70 6.39 -10.09
N ALA A 264 6.42 5.54 -10.82
CA ALA A 264 7.88 5.43 -10.71
C ALA A 264 8.65 6.74 -10.98
N GLY A 265 8.16 7.62 -11.86
CA GLY A 265 8.82 8.90 -12.12
C GLY A 265 8.84 9.83 -10.91
N ASN A 266 7.77 9.85 -10.11
CA ASN A 266 7.70 10.67 -8.90
C ASN A 266 8.55 10.06 -7.77
N VAL A 267 8.57 8.73 -7.66
CA VAL A 267 9.46 8.05 -6.71
C VAL A 267 10.92 8.29 -7.07
N ARG A 268 11.27 8.23 -8.37
CA ARG A 268 12.60 8.58 -8.86
C ARG A 268 12.99 9.99 -8.45
N ALA A 269 12.14 10.97 -8.71
CA ALA A 269 12.40 12.36 -8.33
C ALA A 269 12.64 12.52 -6.82
N ALA A 270 11.89 11.79 -5.98
CA ALA A 270 12.11 11.79 -4.54
C ALA A 270 13.44 11.11 -4.14
N LEU A 271 13.79 9.99 -4.77
CA LEU A 271 15.07 9.31 -4.53
C LEU A 271 16.27 10.14 -4.99
N ASP A 272 16.14 10.89 -6.09
CA ASP A 272 17.21 11.79 -6.57
C ASP A 272 17.46 12.94 -5.57
N VAL A 273 16.42 13.42 -4.88
CA VAL A 273 16.56 14.39 -3.77
C VAL A 273 17.17 13.76 -2.53
N ILE A 274 16.76 12.55 -2.17
CA ILE A 274 17.27 11.83 -1.00
C ILE A 274 18.73 11.41 -1.19
N CYS A 275 19.09 11.03 -2.42
CA CYS A 275 20.38 10.47 -2.83
C CYS A 275 20.92 9.44 -1.81
N PRO A 276 20.21 8.32 -1.57
CA PRO A 276 20.65 7.34 -0.59
C PRO A 276 21.89 6.59 -1.08
N ASN A 277 22.77 6.23 -0.15
CA ASN A 277 23.96 5.42 -0.42
C ASN A 277 23.83 3.97 0.11
N GLN A 278 22.73 3.66 0.79
CA GLN A 278 22.40 2.34 1.32
C GLN A 278 20.89 2.10 1.23
N GLY A 279 20.51 0.83 1.11
CA GLY A 279 19.12 0.39 1.14
C GLY A 279 18.55 0.37 2.57
N GLY A 280 17.36 -0.18 2.71
CA GLY A 280 16.73 -0.38 4.01
C GLY A 280 15.66 0.65 4.35
N MET A 281 15.12 0.51 5.56
CA MET A 281 13.98 1.32 6.02
C MET A 281 14.28 2.81 6.20
N GLU A 282 15.55 3.21 6.32
CA GLU A 282 15.91 4.63 6.28
C GLU A 282 15.50 5.31 4.96
N VAL A 283 15.57 4.59 3.83
CA VAL A 283 15.09 5.12 2.53
C VAL A 283 13.60 5.42 2.61
N ILE A 284 12.82 4.51 3.19
CA ILE A 284 11.37 4.67 3.34
C ILE A 284 11.02 5.81 4.28
N LYS A 285 11.72 5.93 5.42
CA LYS A 285 11.53 7.05 6.35
C LYS A 285 11.89 8.40 5.72
N LYS A 286 12.93 8.47 4.90
CA LYS A 286 13.27 9.68 4.14
C LYS A 286 12.21 10.01 3.09
N LEU A 287 11.63 9.01 2.41
CA LEU A 287 10.49 9.24 1.52
C LEU A 287 9.30 9.88 2.25
N TRP A 288 9.03 9.52 3.50
CA TRP A 288 7.93 10.13 4.29
C TRP A 288 8.08 11.63 4.51
N LEU A 289 9.30 12.15 4.41
CA LEU A 289 9.64 13.56 4.64
C LEU A 289 10.01 14.30 3.35
N THR A 290 10.11 13.60 2.22
CA THR A 290 10.59 14.18 0.96
C THR A 290 9.43 14.62 0.08
N SER A 291 9.50 15.84 -0.43
CA SER A 291 8.60 16.36 -1.47
C SER A 291 9.40 16.58 -2.75
N ALA A 292 9.01 15.95 -3.86
CA ALA A 292 9.66 16.12 -5.16
C ALA A 292 8.67 15.85 -6.30
N GLY A 293 8.50 16.80 -7.23
CA GLY A 293 7.49 16.69 -8.28
C GLY A 293 6.08 16.47 -7.70
N GLN A 294 5.39 15.41 -8.14
CA GLN A 294 4.08 15.03 -7.59
C GLN A 294 4.18 14.05 -6.40
N PHE A 295 5.38 13.69 -5.94
CA PHE A 295 5.57 12.98 -4.69
C PHE A 295 5.35 13.96 -3.53
N GLN A 296 4.14 13.94 -2.97
CA GLN A 296 3.67 14.90 -1.97
C GLN A 296 3.00 14.17 -0.80
N ASN A 297 2.20 14.88 0.01
CA ASN A 297 1.60 14.37 1.25
C ASN A 297 0.93 12.98 1.12
N ALA A 298 0.17 12.74 0.04
CA ALA A 298 -0.46 11.43 -0.17
C ALA A 298 0.58 10.31 -0.35
N SER A 299 1.60 10.55 -1.19
CA SER A 299 2.70 9.63 -1.43
C SER A 299 3.55 9.42 -0.18
N GLN A 300 3.88 10.49 0.55
CA GLN A 300 4.61 10.45 1.82
C GLN A 300 3.94 9.53 2.86
N ASN A 301 2.61 9.58 2.93
CA ASN A 301 1.85 8.79 3.91
C ASN A 301 1.61 7.34 3.47
N TYR A 302 1.77 7.01 2.18
CA TYR A 302 1.23 5.77 1.63
C TYR A 302 1.73 4.52 2.35
N SER A 303 3.05 4.36 2.48
CA SER A 303 3.61 3.20 3.19
C SER A 303 3.45 3.28 4.72
N GLN A 304 3.22 4.47 5.30
CA GLN A 304 2.89 4.59 6.73
C GLN A 304 1.51 3.98 7.00
N VAL A 305 0.53 4.35 6.16
CA VAL A 305 -0.84 3.81 6.19
C VAL A 305 -0.80 2.32 5.91
N LEU A 306 0.00 1.87 4.93
CA LEU A 306 0.15 0.45 4.61
C LEU A 306 0.63 -0.37 5.81
N LEU A 307 1.73 0.04 6.44
CA LEU A 307 2.26 -0.66 7.62
C LEU A 307 1.22 -0.71 8.74
N ALA A 308 0.58 0.43 9.04
CA ALA A 308 -0.47 0.49 10.04
C ALA A 308 -1.67 -0.42 9.71
N ALA A 309 -2.10 -0.44 8.45
CA ALA A 309 -3.23 -1.24 8.00
C ALA A 309 -2.90 -2.75 8.05
N GLN A 310 -1.70 -3.15 7.64
CA GLN A 310 -1.25 -4.54 7.76
C GLN A 310 -1.26 -5.01 9.22
N ILE A 311 -0.71 -4.20 10.13
CA ILE A 311 -0.67 -4.56 11.56
C ILE A 311 -2.08 -4.63 12.14
N GLU A 312 -2.94 -3.62 11.87
CA GLU A 312 -4.33 -3.63 12.34
C GLU A 312 -5.15 -4.78 11.76
N PHE A 313 -4.91 -5.12 10.50
CA PHE A 313 -5.53 -6.26 9.84
C PHE A 313 -5.13 -7.56 10.57
N LEU A 314 -3.83 -7.80 10.74
CA LEU A 314 -3.32 -9.01 11.38
C LEU A 314 -3.78 -9.13 12.84
N ASP A 315 -3.66 -8.06 13.64
CA ASP A 315 -4.10 -8.05 15.04
C ASP A 315 -5.58 -8.44 15.16
N ARG A 316 -6.44 -7.91 14.28
CA ARG A 316 -7.88 -8.21 14.27
C ARG A 316 -8.17 -9.63 13.79
N MET A 317 -7.51 -10.08 12.72
CA MET A 317 -7.75 -11.41 12.17
C MET A 317 -7.28 -12.49 13.13
N VAL A 318 -6.07 -12.36 13.70
CA VAL A 318 -5.54 -13.30 14.69
C VAL A 318 -6.41 -13.34 15.94
N LYS A 319 -6.90 -12.19 16.42
CA LYS A 319 -7.77 -12.13 17.61
C LYS A 319 -9.15 -12.76 17.40
N ASN A 320 -9.67 -12.73 16.17
CA ASN A 320 -11.05 -13.16 15.86
C ASN A 320 -11.11 -14.48 15.08
N SER A 321 -10.01 -15.24 15.00
CA SER A 321 -9.95 -16.49 14.25
C SER A 321 -9.39 -17.64 15.06
N ASN A 322 -9.82 -18.84 14.69
CA ASN A 322 -9.01 -20.03 14.91
C ASN A 322 -8.04 -20.10 13.72
N LEU A 323 -6.74 -19.96 13.97
CA LEU A 323 -5.73 -20.28 12.96
C LEU A 323 -5.80 -21.80 12.74
N ILE A 324 -6.40 -22.19 11.61
CA ILE A 324 -6.67 -23.61 11.34
C ILE A 324 -5.40 -24.32 10.88
N ASP A 325 -4.58 -23.67 10.05
CA ASP A 325 -3.30 -24.23 9.59
C ASP A 325 -2.27 -23.14 9.36
N VAL A 326 -1.17 -23.18 10.13
CA VAL A 326 0.02 -22.33 9.90
C VAL A 326 0.92 -22.91 8.81
N HIS A 327 0.63 -24.11 8.29
CA HIS A 327 1.42 -24.75 7.24
C HIS A 327 0.56 -25.59 6.30
N GLU A 328 0.17 -25.04 5.15
CA GLU A 328 -0.08 -25.86 3.94
C GLU A 328 1.08 -25.62 2.97
N CYS A 329 2.12 -26.45 3.07
CA CYS A 329 3.04 -26.66 1.96
C CYS A 329 2.25 -27.28 0.81
N ILE A 330 2.04 -26.57 -0.30
CA ILE A 330 1.53 -27.20 -1.53
C ILE A 330 2.75 -27.60 -2.35
N GLY A 331 3.39 -28.67 -1.89
CA GLY A 331 4.67 -29.07 -2.44
C GLY A 331 5.02 -30.54 -2.27
N GLU A 332 4.12 -31.47 -2.57
CA GLU A 332 4.56 -32.82 -2.96
C GLU A 332 3.92 -33.28 -4.27
N LYS A 333 4.77 -33.31 -5.30
CA LYS A 333 4.56 -34.06 -6.52
C LYS A 333 5.04 -35.50 -6.28
N VAL A 334 4.23 -36.46 -6.74
CA VAL A 334 4.64 -37.76 -7.28
C VAL A 334 5.29 -38.71 -6.27
N SER A 335 4.48 -39.59 -5.69
CA SER A 335 4.93 -40.92 -5.28
C SER A 335 4.54 -41.92 -6.37
N SER A 336 5.54 -42.30 -7.16
CA SER A 336 5.54 -43.48 -8.01
C SER A 336 5.10 -44.72 -7.23
N GLN A 337 4.27 -45.53 -7.87
CA GLN A 337 4.02 -46.91 -7.47
C GLN A 337 5.35 -47.68 -7.44
N ILE A 338 5.72 -48.19 -6.27
CA ILE A 338 6.44 -49.45 -6.14
C ILE A 338 5.71 -50.22 -5.04
N THR A 339 4.93 -51.21 -5.48
CA THR A 339 4.46 -52.33 -4.64
C THR A 339 5.49 -53.46 -4.77
N PRO A 340 5.55 -54.37 -3.78
CA PRO A 340 6.75 -55.11 -3.40
C PRO A 340 7.33 -56.07 -4.46
#